data_AF-A0A0G0TLX0-F1
#
_entry.id   AF-A0A0G0TLX0-F1
#
_cell.length_a   1.000
_cell.length_b   1.000
_cell.length_c   1.000
_cell.angle_alpha   90.00
_cell.angle_beta   90.00
_cell.angle_gamma   90.00
#
_symmetry.space_group_name_H-M   'P 1'
#
loop_
_entity.id
_entity.type
_entity.pdbx_description
1 polymer ?
#
loop_
_entity_poly.entity_id
_entity_poly.type
_entity_poly.pdbx_seq_one_letter_code
_entity_poly.pdbx_strand_id
1 'polypeptide(L)'
;MSKNDQEKIIKFFSKNKILVVSDVLKGRDKFAADWMLVILKKDKDSFKWALKDINTVMNIFGQGDIRITREGSLKIGQIGMQRKGGDAGRESAKMLQFKINPCLLFNGD
;
A
#
# COMPACT_ATOMS: atom_id res chain seq x y z
N MET A 1 -11.20 -13.52 15.38
CA MET A 1 -9.85 -14.07 15.18
C MET A 1 -9.13 -14.09 16.52
N SER A 2 -8.52 -15.21 16.91
CA SER A 2 -7.81 -15.30 18.20
C SER A 2 -6.59 -14.39 18.22
N LYS A 3 -6.09 -14.02 19.41
CA LYS A 3 -4.83 -13.23 19.54
C LYS A 3 -3.65 -13.96 18.89
N ASN A 4 -3.56 -15.28 19.08
CA ASN A 4 -2.53 -16.11 18.47
C ASN A 4 -2.53 -16.03 16.93
N ASP A 5 -3.71 -16.02 16.30
CA ASP A 5 -3.78 -15.91 14.83
C ASP A 5 -3.43 -14.51 14.35
N GLN A 6 -3.83 -13.47 15.08
CA GLN A 6 -3.42 -12.08 14.80
C GLN A 6 -1.90 -11.92 14.87
N GLU A 7 -1.27 -12.48 15.90
CA GLU A 7 0.19 -12.47 16.08
C GLU A 7 0.92 -13.19 14.95
N LYS A 8 0.41 -14.34 14.49
CA LYS A 8 0.97 -15.05 13.32
C LYS A 8 0.94 -14.19 12.06
N ILE A 9 -0.17 -13.50 11.80
CA ILE A 9 -0.31 -12.60 10.64
C ILE A 9 0.69 -11.45 10.75
N ILE A 10 0.72 -10.77 11.90
CA ILE A 10 1.65 -9.64 12.13
C ILE A 10 3.10 -10.12 11.97
N LYS A 11 3.46 -11.27 12.54
CA LYS A 11 4.80 -11.86 12.43
C LYS A 11 5.18 -12.19 10.99
N PHE A 12 4.26 -12.77 10.22
CA PHE A 12 4.48 -13.08 8.81
C PHE A 12 4.78 -11.80 8.01
N PHE A 13 3.94 -10.78 8.12
CA PHE A 13 4.13 -9.54 7.36
C PHE A 13 5.33 -8.72 7.87
N SER A 14 5.67 -8.80 9.15
CA SER A 14 6.87 -8.15 9.70
C SER A 14 8.14 -8.79 9.13
N LYS A 15 8.20 -10.13 9.10
CA LYS A 15 9.36 -10.86 8.55
C LYS A 15 9.53 -10.63 7.05
N ASN A 16 8.42 -10.49 6.31
CA ASN A 16 8.43 -10.39 4.85
C ASN A 16 8.16 -8.97 4.31
N LYS A 17 8.28 -7.95 5.16
CA LYS A 17 7.83 -6.58 4.85
C LYS A 17 8.44 -6.04 3.56
N ILE A 18 9.76 -6.14 3.41
CA ILE A 18 10.49 -5.63 2.23
C ILE A 18 9.99 -6.33 0.95
N LEU A 19 9.84 -7.65 1.00
CA LEU A 19 9.37 -8.45 -0.13
C LEU A 19 7.94 -8.05 -0.54
N VAL A 20 7.02 -7.96 0.43
CA VAL A 20 5.62 -7.58 0.17
C VAL A 20 5.52 -6.15 -0.38
N VAL A 21 6.26 -5.20 0.19
CA VAL A 21 6.26 -3.81 -0.29
C VAL A 21 6.81 -3.73 -1.71
N SER A 22 7.90 -4.43 -2.01
CA SER A 22 8.48 -4.49 -3.35
C SER A 22 7.52 -5.09 -4.36
N ASP A 23 6.92 -6.24 -4.06
CA ASP A 23 6.01 -6.90 -4.99
C ASP A 23 4.75 -6.07 -5.28
N VAL A 24 4.22 -5.37 -4.27
CA VAL A 24 3.00 -4.57 -4.42
C VAL A 24 3.24 -3.24 -5.15
N LEU A 25 4.39 -2.59 -4.96
CA LEU A 25 4.65 -1.26 -5.52
C LEU A 25 5.50 -1.29 -6.79
N LYS A 26 6.55 -2.11 -6.81
CA LYS A 26 7.52 -2.21 -7.92
C LYS A 26 7.12 -3.30 -8.89
N GLY A 27 6.64 -4.44 -8.38
CA GLY A 27 6.50 -5.66 -9.18
C GLY A 27 7.86 -6.28 -9.51
N ARG A 28 7.89 -7.14 -10.51
CA ARG A 28 9.08 -7.89 -10.94
C ARG A 28 9.22 -7.86 -12.45
N ASP A 29 10.38 -8.31 -12.93
CA ASP A 29 10.69 -8.53 -14.33
C ASP A 29 10.72 -7.26 -15.20
N LYS A 30 10.62 -7.42 -16.52
CA LYS A 30 10.89 -6.40 -17.54
C LYS A 30 9.97 -5.19 -17.50
N PHE A 31 8.82 -5.29 -16.82
CA PHE A 31 7.82 -4.23 -16.70
C PHE A 31 7.65 -3.77 -15.25
N ALA A 32 8.63 -4.04 -14.38
CA ALA A 32 8.66 -3.47 -13.05
C ALA A 32 8.65 -1.93 -13.12
N ALA A 33 7.97 -1.29 -12.17
CA ALA A 33 7.92 0.15 -12.09
C ALA A 33 9.26 0.69 -11.57
N ASP A 34 9.92 1.56 -12.35
CA ASP A 34 11.12 2.29 -11.89
C ASP A 34 10.79 3.66 -11.30
N TRP A 35 9.61 4.20 -11.61
CA TRP A 35 9.15 5.52 -11.19
C TRP A 35 7.66 5.51 -10.89
N MET A 36 7.23 6.41 -10.00
CA MET A 36 5.81 6.68 -9.74
C MET A 36 5.50 8.16 -9.95
N LEU A 37 4.58 8.44 -10.88
CA LEU A 37 4.00 9.76 -11.11
C LEU A 37 2.64 9.84 -10.41
N VAL A 38 2.48 10.83 -9.54
CA VAL A 38 1.18 11.17 -8.92
C VAL A 38 0.78 12.55 -9.37
N ILE A 39 -0.45 12.68 -9.89
CA ILE A 39 -1.05 13.95 -10.25
C ILE A 39 -2.25 14.18 -9.34
N LEU A 40 -2.16 15.20 -8.50
CA LEU A 40 -3.26 15.69 -7.67
C LEU A 40 -3.98 16.80 -8.43
N LYS A 41 -5.12 16.46 -9.01
CA LYS A 41 -6.03 17.42 -9.63
C LYS A 41 -6.96 18.02 -8.57
N LYS A 42 -6.83 19.32 -8.29
CA LYS A 42 -7.66 20.02 -7.30
C LYS A 42 -8.91 20.63 -7.93
N ASP A 43 -8.76 21.25 -9.09
CA ASP A 43 -9.85 21.82 -9.89
C ASP A 43 -9.53 21.69 -11.40
N LYS A 44 -10.23 22.43 -12.26
CA LYS A 44 -10.05 22.35 -13.72
C LYS A 44 -8.66 22.85 -14.17
N ASP A 45 -8.09 23.83 -13.46
CA ASP A 45 -6.90 24.57 -13.89
C ASP A 45 -5.71 24.40 -12.92
N SER A 46 -5.93 23.80 -11.74
CA SER A 46 -4.92 23.56 -10.72
C SER A 46 -4.58 22.07 -10.56
N PHE A 47 -3.34 21.73 -10.89
CA PHE A 47 -2.74 20.42 -10.64
C PHE A 47 -1.42 20.56 -9.89
N LYS A 48 -1.17 19.64 -8.95
CA LYS A 48 0.16 19.39 -8.39
C LYS A 48 0.61 18.01 -8.85
N TRP A 49 1.90 17.84 -9.11
CA TRP A 49 2.44 16.54 -9.47
C TRP A 49 3.72 16.24 -8.70
N ALA A 50 3.98 14.96 -8.48
CA ALA A 50 5.20 14.44 -7.87
C ALA A 50 5.66 13.24 -8.69
N LEU A 51 6.94 13.24 -9.08
CA LEU A 51 7.61 12.12 -9.73
C LEU A 51 8.76 11.68 -8.83
N LYS A 52 8.75 10.42 -8.39
CA LYS A 52 9.77 9.85 -7.52
C LYS A 52 10.21 8.48 -8.06
N ASP A 53 11.48 8.15 -7.88
CA ASP A 53 11.99 6.82 -8.20
C ASP A 53 11.35 5.77 -7.27
N ILE A 54 11.26 4.53 -7.76
CA ILE A 54 10.55 3.47 -7.04
C ILE A 54 11.18 3.15 -5.68
N ASN A 55 12.49 3.35 -5.48
CA ASN A 55 13.11 3.08 -4.19
C ASN A 55 12.67 4.10 -3.15
N THR A 56 12.60 5.38 -3.52
CA THR A 56 12.02 6.45 -2.68
C THR A 56 10.56 6.16 -2.34
N VAL A 57 9.77 5.74 -3.32
CA VAL A 57 8.36 5.36 -3.15
C VAL A 57 8.21 4.20 -2.15
N MET A 58 8.98 3.12 -2.33
CA MET A 58 8.98 1.97 -1.42
C MET A 58 9.39 2.36 0.00
N ASN A 59 10.37 3.25 0.16
CA ASN A 59 10.79 3.72 1.48
C ASN A 59 9.66 4.50 2.18
N ILE A 60 9.04 5.47 1.49
CA ILE A 60 7.93 6.28 2.03
C ILE A 60 6.76 5.39 2.44
N PHE A 61 6.30 4.51 1.55
CA PHE A 61 5.12 3.69 1.83
C PHE A 61 5.42 2.51 2.75
N GLY A 62 6.65 2.01 2.74
CA GLY A 62 7.12 0.97 3.65
C GLY A 62 7.36 1.47 5.07
N GLN A 63 7.43 2.78 5.33
CA GLN A 63 7.72 3.30 6.67
C GLN A 63 6.59 3.03 7.68
N GLY A 64 6.98 2.68 8.92
CA GLY A 64 6.07 2.42 10.05
C GLY A 64 5.81 0.94 10.33
N ASP A 65 5.06 0.65 11.38
CA ASP A 65 4.90 -0.72 11.88
C ASP A 65 3.89 -1.56 11.08
N ILE A 66 3.98 -2.88 11.26
CA ILE A 66 2.92 -3.81 10.86
C ILE A 66 1.91 -3.92 12.01
N ARG A 67 0.66 -3.53 11.78
CA ARG A 67 -0.37 -3.56 12.84
C ARG A 67 -1.76 -3.80 12.29
N ILE A 68 -2.61 -4.39 13.11
CA ILE A 68 -4.05 -4.46 12.82
C ILE A 68 -4.69 -3.13 13.21
N THR A 69 -5.60 -2.61 12.39
CA THR A 69 -6.35 -1.38 12.69
C THR A 69 -7.52 -1.67 13.61
N ARG A 70 -8.13 -0.63 14.19
CA ARG A 70 -9.31 -0.77 15.05
C ARG A 70 -10.47 -1.47 14.32
N GLU A 71 -10.56 -1.28 13.01
CA GLU A 71 -11.57 -1.84 12.11
C GLU A 71 -11.22 -3.25 11.62
N GLY A 72 -10.08 -3.81 12.03
CA GLY A 72 -9.67 -5.18 11.72
C GLY A 72 -8.95 -5.36 10.38
N SER A 73 -8.59 -4.28 9.68
CA SER A 73 -7.71 -4.36 8.51
C SER A 73 -6.23 -4.41 8.92
N LEU A 74 -5.32 -4.72 8.01
CA LEU A 74 -3.88 -4.71 8.29
C LEU A 74 -3.24 -3.43 7.72
N LYS A 75 -2.38 -2.79 8.50
CA LYS A 75 -1.45 -1.75 8.05
C LYS A 75 -0.06 -2.34 7.93
N ILE A 76 0.54 -2.17 6.76
CA ILE A 76 1.91 -2.56 6.43
C ILE A 76 2.67 -1.26 6.18
N GLY A 77 3.22 -0.66 7.24
CA GLY A 77 3.69 0.72 7.17
C GLY A 77 2.53 1.66 6.79
N GLN A 78 2.68 2.41 5.70
CA GLN A 78 1.62 3.29 5.18
C GLN A 78 0.62 2.57 4.26
N ILE A 79 0.91 1.34 3.84
CA ILE A 79 0.04 0.53 2.97
C ILE A 79 -1.09 -0.09 3.79
N GLY A 80 -2.34 0.14 3.41
CA GLY A 80 -3.50 -0.58 3.94
C GLY A 80 -3.77 -1.87 3.17
N MET A 81 -4.05 -2.96 3.86
CA MET A 81 -4.44 -4.24 3.31
C MET A 81 -5.79 -4.65 3.90
N GLN A 82 -6.76 -4.89 3.03
CA GLN A 82 -8.15 -5.17 3.39
C GLN A 82 -8.79 -6.14 2.40
N ARG A 83 -9.91 -6.75 2.80
CA ARG A 83 -10.81 -7.37 1.83
C ARG A 83 -11.28 -6.29 0.85
N LYS A 84 -11.30 -6.60 -0.45
CA LYS A 84 -11.74 -5.66 -1.50
C LYS A 84 -13.13 -5.11 -1.17
N GLY A 85 -14.07 -5.99 -0.81
CA GLY A 85 -15.46 -5.62 -0.56
C GLY A 85 -16.12 -5.06 -1.82
N GLY A 86 -17.38 -4.61 -1.69
CA GLY A 86 -18.10 -4.01 -2.81
C GLY A 86 -18.37 -5.00 -3.97
N ASP A 87 -18.16 -4.54 -5.21
CA ASP A 87 -18.40 -5.27 -6.46
C ASP A 87 -19.80 -5.92 -6.58
N ALA A 88 -20.83 -5.32 -5.97
CA ALA A 88 -22.19 -5.86 -5.91
C ALA A 88 -22.25 -7.32 -5.40
N GLY A 89 -21.31 -7.70 -4.51
CA GLY A 89 -21.27 -9.04 -3.91
C GLY A 89 -20.66 -10.13 -4.81
N ARG A 90 -20.08 -9.78 -5.97
CA ARG A 90 -19.37 -10.75 -6.82
C ARG A 90 -18.20 -11.40 -6.10
N GLU A 91 -17.71 -12.52 -6.62
CA GLU A 91 -16.57 -13.25 -6.06
C GLU A 91 -15.30 -12.41 -5.93
N SER A 92 -15.10 -11.43 -6.82
CA SER A 92 -13.99 -10.46 -6.74
C SER A 92 -13.98 -9.67 -5.43
N ALA A 93 -15.14 -9.45 -4.79
CA ALA A 93 -15.25 -8.78 -3.50
C ALA A 93 -14.51 -9.53 -2.37
N LYS A 94 -14.20 -10.82 -2.55
CA LYS A 94 -13.46 -11.66 -1.59
C LYS A 94 -11.93 -11.57 -1.75
N MET A 95 -11.43 -10.88 -2.76
CA MET A 95 -9.99 -10.71 -2.97
C MET A 95 -9.35 -9.82 -1.90
N LEU A 96 -8.04 -9.99 -1.71
CA LEU A 96 -7.21 -9.10 -0.93
C LEU A 96 -6.87 -7.85 -1.76
N GLN A 97 -6.99 -6.68 -1.15
CA GLN A 97 -6.72 -5.39 -1.79
C GLN A 97 -5.73 -4.57 -0.96
N PHE A 98 -4.74 -4.00 -1.65
CA PHE A 98 -3.79 -3.05 -1.09
C PHE A 98 -4.15 -1.63 -1.51
N LYS A 99 -4.03 -0.68 -0.58
CA LYS A 99 -4.33 0.75 -0.80
C LYS A 99 -3.25 1.61 -0.17
N ILE A 100 -2.89 2.69 -0.86
CA ILE A 100 -1.99 3.74 -0.36
C ILE A 100 -2.70 5.09 -0.44
N ASN A 101 -2.18 6.09 0.28
CA ASN A 101 -2.50 7.49 0.03
C ASN A 101 -1.38 8.08 -0.87
N PRO A 102 -1.59 8.23 -2.19
CA PRO A 102 -0.54 8.68 -3.10
C PRO A 102 -0.04 10.09 -2.78
N CYS A 103 -0.85 10.90 -2.09
CA CYS A 103 -0.48 12.27 -1.72
C CYS A 103 0.70 12.35 -0.73
N LEU A 104 1.09 11.23 -0.10
CA LEU A 104 2.30 11.20 0.73
C LEU A 104 3.59 11.52 -0.06
N LEU A 105 3.58 11.35 -1.39
CA LEU A 105 4.74 11.69 -2.23
C LEU A 105 5.01 13.20 -2.33
N PHE A 106 4.06 14.06 -1.94
CA PHE A 106 4.25 15.51 -1.92
C PHE A 106 4.92 16.04 -0.65
N ASN A 107 5.08 15.19 0.39
CA ASN A 107 5.58 15.61 1.70
C ASN A 107 7.10 15.38 1.88
N GLY A 108 7.80 14.95 0.81
CA GLY A 108 9.21 14.57 0.83
C GLY A 108 10.11 15.45 -0.05
N ASP A 109 9.76 16.74 -0.16
CA ASP A 109 10.59 17.80 -0.76
C ASP A 109 10.99 18.81 0.31
#